data_AF-A0A2K3PDY0-F1
#
_entry.id   AF-A0A2K3PDY0-F1
#
_cell.length_a   1.000
_cell.length_b   1.000
_cell.length_c   1.000
_cell.angle_alpha   90.00
_cell.angle_beta   90.00
_cell.angle_gamma   90.00
#
_symmetry.space_group_name_H-M   'P 1'
#
loop_
_entity.id
_entity.type
_entity.pdbx_description
1 polymer ?
#
loop_
_entity_poly.entity_id
_entity_poly.type
_entity_poly.pdbx_seq_one_letter_code
_entity_poly.pdbx_strand_id
1 'polypeptide(L)'
;MKIIILFCIITLTCGFFGNVVSNDNHLPYKAIFNFGDSISDTGNAMKSFGPMPSNSPYGSTYFKHPAGRLSNGRLIIDFIAGAYGLPFLPALHNLTKGQDIMKGVNFAFAGSSALEYKFFAQHAVTPPGTNNSLSVQLGWFKELKPSLCKSKKGFTSDKNEILKACCGSNAPYNVDVKKPCGTNGTTVCSDPSKQINWDGAHLTEAAYRMIAKGLVEGPFANPSLKTPPFKIAA
;
A
#
# COMPACT_ATOMS: atom_id res chain seq x y z
N MET A 1 -57.97 -37.15 22.88
CA MET A 1 -57.54 -35.83 23.39
C MET A 1 -56.40 -36.02 24.38
N LYS A 2 -55.17 -35.72 23.98
CA LYS A 2 -54.02 -35.55 24.88
C LYS A 2 -53.27 -34.32 24.38
N ILE A 3 -53.30 -33.28 25.20
CA ILE A 3 -52.74 -31.95 24.96
C ILE A 3 -51.23 -32.05 25.21
N ILE A 4 -50.41 -31.67 24.22
CA ILE A 4 -48.95 -31.54 24.38
C ILE A 4 -48.70 -30.11 24.86
N ILE A 5 -48.36 -29.96 26.13
CA ILE A 5 -47.89 -28.69 26.71
C ILE A 5 -46.39 -28.62 26.47
N LEU A 6 -45.96 -27.72 25.58
CA LEU A 6 -44.55 -27.43 25.33
C LEU A 6 -44.03 -26.52 26.46
N PHE A 7 -43.26 -27.10 27.39
CA PHE A 7 -42.48 -26.32 28.35
C PHE A 7 -41.19 -25.84 27.66
N CYS A 8 -41.13 -24.54 27.35
CA CYS A 8 -39.88 -23.86 27.01
C CYS A 8 -38.95 -23.86 28.23
N ILE A 9 -38.03 -24.82 28.28
CA ILE A 9 -36.90 -24.80 29.21
C ILE A 9 -35.70 -24.24 28.45
N ILE A 10 -35.45 -22.94 28.66
CA ILE A 10 -34.19 -22.28 28.34
C ILE A 10 -33.12 -22.96 29.20
N THR A 11 -32.30 -23.82 28.60
CA THR A 11 -31.07 -24.34 29.21
C THR A 11 -29.86 -23.77 28.49
N LEU A 12 -29.15 -22.98 29.28
CA LEU A 12 -27.88 -22.32 29.05
C LEU A 12 -26.75 -23.37 28.97
N THR A 13 -25.76 -23.12 28.11
CA THR A 13 -24.49 -23.86 27.90
C THR A 13 -24.63 -25.16 27.10
N CYS A 14 -23.95 -25.36 25.96
CA CYS A 14 -22.51 -25.24 25.77
C CYS A 14 -22.21 -24.31 24.59
N GLY A 15 -21.60 -23.16 24.88
CA GLY A 15 -20.90 -22.40 23.87
C GLY A 15 -19.81 -23.29 23.30
N PHE A 16 -19.93 -23.66 22.02
CA PHE A 16 -18.75 -23.79 21.18
C PHE A 16 -18.13 -22.39 21.13
N PHE A 17 -17.41 -22.01 22.19
CA PHE A 17 -16.20 -21.24 22.05
C PHE A 17 -15.25 -22.17 21.31
N GLY A 18 -15.48 -22.30 19.99
CA GLY A 18 -14.35 -22.42 19.10
C GLY A 18 -13.48 -21.24 19.50
N ASN A 19 -12.36 -21.55 20.15
CA ASN A 19 -11.28 -20.61 20.22
C ASN A 19 -11.06 -20.22 18.77
N VAL A 20 -11.58 -19.04 18.38
CA VAL A 20 -10.98 -18.30 17.31
C VAL A 20 -9.63 -17.97 17.91
N VAL A 21 -8.70 -18.90 17.73
CA VAL A 21 -7.29 -18.61 17.74
C VAL A 21 -7.21 -17.53 16.67
N SER A 22 -7.23 -16.28 17.11
CA SER A 22 -6.69 -15.18 16.33
C SER A 22 -5.26 -15.62 16.08
N ASN A 23 -5.07 -16.34 14.98
CA ASN A 23 -3.76 -16.49 14.42
C ASN A 23 -3.31 -15.04 14.29
N ASP A 24 -2.19 -14.68 14.90
CA ASP A 24 -1.52 -13.40 14.69
C ASP A 24 -0.95 -13.38 13.25
N ASN A 25 -1.83 -13.69 12.29
CA ASN A 25 -1.69 -13.38 10.90
C ASN A 25 -1.85 -11.87 10.87
N HIS A 26 -0.73 -11.19 11.10
CA HIS A 26 -0.50 -9.87 10.54
C HIS A 26 -1.24 -9.82 9.20
N LEU A 27 -2.25 -8.94 9.08
CA LEU A 27 -2.99 -8.76 7.84
C LEU A 27 -1.97 -8.68 6.70
N PRO A 28 -2.13 -9.45 5.61
CA PRO A 28 -1.10 -9.59 4.58
C PRO A 28 -0.72 -8.25 3.96
N TYR A 29 -1.64 -7.26 4.05
CA TYR A 29 -1.44 -5.90 3.64
C TYR A 29 -1.74 -4.95 4.79
N LYS A 30 -0.87 -3.93 4.95
CA LYS A 30 -1.04 -2.88 5.96
C LYS A 30 -1.72 -1.62 5.40
N ALA A 31 -1.80 -1.50 4.08
CA ALA A 31 -2.37 -0.35 3.39
C ALA A 31 -2.83 -0.72 1.97
N ILE A 32 -3.80 0.03 1.44
CA ILE A 32 -4.16 0.03 0.01
C ILE A 32 -4.12 1.47 -0.51
N PHE A 33 -3.42 1.70 -1.61
CA PHE A 33 -3.49 2.96 -2.36
C PHE A 33 -4.18 2.69 -3.69
N ASN A 34 -5.28 3.39 -3.95
CA ASN A 34 -6.13 3.13 -5.11
C ASN A 34 -6.08 4.28 -6.12
N PHE A 35 -6.10 3.93 -7.40
CA PHE A 35 -6.12 4.85 -8.54
C PHE A 35 -7.20 4.36 -9.50
N GLY A 36 -7.76 5.25 -10.32
CA GLY A 36 -8.78 4.87 -11.29
C GLY A 36 -9.79 5.97 -11.56
N ASP A 37 -11.01 5.54 -11.87
CA ASP A 37 -12.10 6.41 -12.30
C ASP A 37 -13.33 6.30 -11.39
N SER A 38 -14.53 6.52 -11.93
CA SER A 38 -15.80 6.46 -11.23
C SER A 38 -16.09 5.11 -10.56
N ILE A 39 -15.53 4.00 -11.06
CA ILE A 39 -15.81 2.67 -10.49
C ILE A 39 -15.17 2.46 -9.11
N SER A 40 -14.21 3.31 -8.74
CA SER A 40 -13.50 3.23 -7.47
C SER A 40 -13.36 4.56 -6.75
N ASP A 41 -13.83 5.69 -7.30
CA ASP A 41 -13.80 7.00 -6.65
C ASP A 41 -14.72 7.05 -5.41
N THR A 42 -14.10 7.19 -4.23
CA THR A 42 -14.79 7.24 -2.93
C THR A 42 -15.26 8.65 -2.53
N GLY A 43 -15.14 9.64 -3.42
CA GLY A 43 -15.67 11.00 -3.22
C GLY A 43 -14.71 12.13 -3.58
N ASN A 44 -13.61 11.86 -4.30
CA ASN A 44 -12.70 12.89 -4.80
C ASN A 44 -13.41 13.84 -5.78
N ALA A 45 -14.21 13.30 -6.71
CA ALA A 45 -14.93 14.10 -7.69
C ALA A 45 -15.97 15.04 -7.05
N MET A 46 -16.53 14.68 -5.90
CA MET A 46 -17.52 15.53 -5.20
C MET A 46 -16.94 16.85 -4.69
N LYS A 47 -15.61 16.91 -4.51
CA LYS A 47 -14.95 18.18 -4.18
C LYS A 47 -15.00 19.17 -5.34
N SER A 48 -14.99 18.69 -6.59
CA SER A 48 -15.00 19.50 -7.80
C SER A 48 -16.41 19.75 -8.35
N PHE A 49 -17.29 18.75 -8.30
CA PHE A 49 -18.64 18.82 -8.87
C PHE A 49 -19.73 19.19 -7.85
N GLY A 50 -19.36 19.32 -6.58
CA GLY A 50 -20.29 19.58 -5.49
C GLY A 50 -20.92 18.31 -4.89
N PRO A 51 -21.58 18.43 -3.74
CA PRO A 51 -22.23 17.31 -3.09
C PRO A 51 -23.43 16.84 -3.89
N MET A 52 -23.71 15.54 -3.83
CA MET A 52 -24.93 14.97 -4.39
C MET A 52 -26.17 15.50 -3.64
N PRO A 53 -27.31 15.70 -4.33
CA PRO A 53 -28.56 16.09 -3.68
C PRO A 53 -28.95 15.13 -2.55
N SER A 54 -29.54 15.63 -1.46
CA SER A 54 -29.90 14.82 -0.29
C SER A 54 -30.88 13.68 -0.60
N ASN A 55 -31.72 13.83 -1.61
CA ASN A 55 -32.67 12.82 -2.09
C ASN A 55 -32.07 11.86 -3.15
N SER A 56 -30.77 11.94 -3.40
CA SER A 56 -30.08 11.10 -4.37
C SER A 56 -30.10 9.61 -3.97
N PRO A 57 -30.25 8.68 -4.92
CA PRO A 57 -30.22 7.24 -4.65
C PRO A 57 -28.81 6.69 -4.39
N TYR A 58 -27.77 7.48 -4.67
CA TYR A 58 -26.37 7.10 -4.45
C TYR A 58 -26.13 6.89 -2.94
N GLY A 59 -25.67 5.71 -2.54
CA GLY A 59 -25.49 5.31 -1.13
C GLY A 59 -26.71 4.70 -0.40
N SER A 60 -27.88 4.59 -1.03
CA SER A 60 -29.13 4.08 -0.43
C SER A 60 -29.08 2.68 0.22
N THR A 61 -28.21 1.78 -0.24
CA THR A 61 -28.14 0.40 0.27
C THR A 61 -27.29 0.27 1.52
N TYR A 62 -26.13 0.93 1.58
CA TYR A 62 -25.15 0.77 2.65
C TYR A 62 -25.03 2.01 3.55
N PHE A 63 -24.81 3.18 2.96
CA PHE A 63 -24.56 4.41 3.72
C PHE A 63 -25.84 5.07 4.21
N LYS A 64 -26.98 4.80 3.56
CA LYS A 64 -28.30 5.41 3.86
C LYS A 64 -28.35 6.93 3.67
N HIS A 65 -27.34 7.50 3.00
CA HIS A 65 -27.28 8.88 2.55
C HIS A 65 -26.37 8.98 1.32
N PRO A 66 -26.41 10.10 0.56
CA PRO A 66 -25.46 10.38 -0.49
C PRO A 66 -24.03 10.42 0.04
N ALA A 67 -23.24 9.39 -0.28
CA ALA A 67 -21.88 9.18 0.21
C ALA A 67 -20.80 9.66 -0.78
N GLY A 68 -21.20 10.38 -1.83
CA GLY A 68 -20.27 10.90 -2.84
C GLY A 68 -19.70 9.86 -3.80
N ARG A 69 -20.31 8.68 -3.87
CA ARG A 69 -19.89 7.55 -4.69
C ARG A 69 -20.88 7.34 -5.81
N LEU A 70 -20.41 7.06 -7.02
CA LEU A 70 -21.27 6.75 -8.18
C LEU A 70 -21.81 5.31 -8.13
N SER A 71 -22.38 4.95 -6.97
CA SER A 71 -23.03 3.66 -6.69
C SER A 71 -24.12 3.85 -5.64
N ASN A 72 -25.10 2.94 -5.60
CA ASN A 72 -26.12 2.91 -4.54
C ASN A 72 -25.54 2.45 -3.18
N GLY A 73 -24.23 2.25 -3.06
CA GLY A 73 -23.58 1.82 -1.82
C GLY A 73 -22.05 1.81 -1.93
N ARG A 74 -21.45 0.73 -1.44
CA ARG A 74 -20.01 0.48 -1.49
C ARG A 74 -19.51 0.29 -2.94
N LEU A 75 -18.23 0.54 -3.16
CA LEU A 75 -17.50 0.32 -4.41
C LEU A 75 -16.59 -0.90 -4.28
N ILE A 76 -16.07 -1.39 -5.42
CA ILE A 76 -15.16 -2.54 -5.49
C ILE A 76 -14.03 -2.43 -4.45
N ILE A 77 -13.45 -1.24 -4.32
CA ILE A 77 -12.34 -0.97 -3.40
C ILE A 77 -12.70 -1.14 -1.93
N ASP A 78 -13.96 -0.90 -1.52
CA ASP A 78 -14.37 -1.10 -0.13
C ASP A 78 -14.47 -2.60 0.22
N PHE A 79 -14.93 -3.41 -0.74
CA PHE A 79 -15.00 -4.85 -0.55
C PHE A 79 -13.61 -5.47 -0.48
N ILE A 80 -12.67 -5.01 -1.33
CA ILE A 80 -11.26 -5.40 -1.28
C ILE A 80 -10.65 -5.01 0.08
N ALA A 81 -10.84 -3.76 0.51
CA ALA A 81 -10.33 -3.31 1.81
C ALA A 81 -10.90 -4.15 2.97
N GLY A 82 -12.22 -4.39 2.97
CA GLY A 82 -12.89 -5.23 3.96
C GLY A 82 -12.38 -6.67 3.98
N ALA A 83 -12.15 -7.27 2.81
CA ALA A 83 -11.62 -8.64 2.70
C ALA A 83 -10.22 -8.77 3.31
N TYR A 84 -9.43 -7.68 3.33
CA TYR A 84 -8.10 -7.63 3.94
C TYR A 84 -8.09 -6.96 5.32
N GLY A 85 -9.24 -6.77 5.97
CA GLY A 85 -9.31 -6.18 7.31
C GLY A 85 -8.87 -4.71 7.39
N LEU A 86 -8.89 -3.99 6.27
CA LEU A 86 -8.52 -2.58 6.18
C LEU A 86 -9.76 -1.68 6.21
N PRO A 87 -9.65 -0.44 6.72
CA PRO A 87 -10.76 0.52 6.71
C PRO A 87 -11.08 0.98 5.29
N PHE A 88 -12.22 1.65 5.11
CA PHE A 88 -12.50 2.35 3.86
C PHE A 88 -11.44 3.41 3.56
N LEU A 89 -10.98 3.42 2.32
CA LEU A 89 -9.94 4.36 1.89
C LEU A 89 -10.53 5.76 1.81
N PRO A 90 -9.96 6.73 2.54
CA PRO A 90 -10.37 8.12 2.42
C PRO A 90 -10.02 8.64 1.01
N ALA A 91 -10.93 9.40 0.43
CA ALA A 91 -10.67 10.17 -0.78
C ALA A 91 -9.62 11.26 -0.46
N LEU A 92 -8.56 11.35 -1.27
CA LEU A 92 -7.48 12.33 -1.12
C LEU A 92 -8.01 13.75 -0.84
N HIS A 93 -8.98 14.21 -1.64
CA HIS A 93 -9.50 15.58 -1.55
C HIS A 93 -10.46 15.81 -0.38
N ASN A 94 -10.81 14.75 0.37
CA ASN A 94 -11.63 14.80 1.57
C ASN A 94 -10.82 14.50 2.84
N LEU A 95 -9.49 14.40 2.75
CA LEU A 95 -8.65 14.17 3.91
C LEU A 95 -8.75 15.33 4.92
N THR A 96 -9.02 14.99 6.18
CA THR A 96 -8.98 15.96 7.29
C THR A 96 -7.59 16.04 7.91
N LYS A 97 -7.28 17.17 8.56
CA LYS A 97 -6.02 17.32 9.30
C LYS A 97 -5.91 16.22 10.37
N GLY A 98 -4.84 15.44 10.34
CA GLY A 98 -4.61 14.33 11.29
C GLY A 98 -5.25 13.00 10.91
N GLN A 99 -5.91 12.89 9.74
CA GLN A 99 -6.43 11.61 9.28
C GLN A 99 -5.30 10.61 9.04
N ASP A 100 -5.51 9.36 9.48
CA ASP A 100 -4.55 8.29 9.31
C ASP A 100 -4.50 7.82 7.85
N ILE A 101 -3.48 8.30 7.14
CA ILE A 101 -3.17 7.91 5.76
C ILE A 101 -2.29 6.66 5.68
N MET A 102 -1.82 6.13 6.81
CA MET A 102 -0.91 4.97 6.83
C MET A 102 -1.59 3.67 6.42
N LYS A 103 -2.93 3.62 6.52
CA LYS A 103 -3.75 2.49 6.07
C LYS A 103 -4.21 2.61 4.62
N GLY A 104 -3.85 3.69 3.92
CA GLY A 104 -4.21 3.88 2.52
C GLY A 104 -4.95 5.18 2.24
N VAL A 105 -4.93 5.58 0.96
CA VAL A 105 -5.64 6.75 0.42
C VAL A 105 -6.13 6.39 -0.98
N ASN A 106 -7.30 6.92 -1.35
CA ASN A 106 -7.86 6.75 -2.68
C ASN A 106 -7.65 8.01 -3.53
N PHE A 107 -7.00 7.84 -4.67
CA PHE A 107 -6.70 8.86 -5.68
C PHE A 107 -7.61 8.77 -6.91
N ALA A 108 -8.45 7.73 -7.01
CA ALA A 108 -9.38 7.58 -8.12
C ALA A 108 -10.32 8.79 -8.20
N PHE A 109 -10.60 9.25 -9.42
CA PHE A 109 -11.41 10.44 -9.66
C PHE A 109 -12.42 10.16 -10.78
N ALA A 110 -13.71 10.40 -10.54
CA ALA A 110 -14.75 10.10 -11.52
C ALA A 110 -14.55 10.84 -12.86
N GLY A 111 -14.70 10.10 -13.97
CA GLY A 111 -14.50 10.61 -15.32
C GLY A 111 -13.06 10.63 -15.81
N SER A 112 -12.10 10.17 -14.98
CA SER A 112 -10.70 10.10 -15.36
C SER A 112 -10.44 9.07 -16.46
N SER A 113 -9.36 9.29 -17.20
CA SER A 113 -8.83 8.30 -18.14
C SER A 113 -7.35 8.04 -17.86
N ALA A 114 -6.81 6.96 -18.44
CA ALA A 114 -5.38 6.67 -18.36
C ALA A 114 -4.53 7.77 -19.03
N LEU A 115 -5.03 8.37 -20.11
CA LEU A 115 -4.33 9.39 -20.89
C LEU A 115 -4.72 10.80 -20.44
N GLU A 116 -3.84 11.75 -20.72
CA GLU A 116 -4.10 13.16 -20.41
C GLU A 116 -5.13 13.76 -21.35
N TYR A 117 -5.89 14.73 -20.84
CA TYR A 117 -6.85 15.52 -21.63
C TYR A 117 -6.26 16.00 -22.96
N LYS A 118 -5.01 16.48 -22.94
CA LYS A 118 -4.31 17.00 -24.12
C LYS A 118 -4.15 15.96 -25.23
N PHE A 119 -3.97 14.69 -24.88
CA PHE A 119 -3.87 13.62 -25.87
C PHE A 119 -5.13 13.56 -26.73
N PHE A 120 -6.31 13.53 -26.11
CA PHE A 120 -7.58 13.48 -26.83
C PHE A 120 -7.81 14.75 -27.66
N ALA A 121 -7.56 15.92 -27.07
CA ALA A 121 -7.71 17.21 -27.76
C ALA A 121 -6.81 17.31 -29.01
N GLN A 122 -5.61 16.75 -28.97
CA GLN A 122 -4.67 16.76 -30.10
C GLN A 122 -5.04 15.76 -31.21
N HIS A 123 -5.78 14.70 -30.89
CA HIS A 123 -6.15 13.65 -31.84
C HIS A 123 -7.60 13.77 -32.31
N ALA A 124 -8.23 14.94 -32.12
CA ALA A 124 -9.63 15.19 -32.48
C ALA A 124 -10.62 14.18 -31.88
N VAL A 125 -10.30 13.63 -30.70
CA VAL A 125 -11.20 12.76 -29.92
C VAL A 125 -11.82 13.57 -28.80
N THR A 126 -13.10 13.36 -28.51
CA THR A 126 -13.77 14.01 -27.37
C THR A 126 -13.02 13.71 -26.08
N PRO A 127 -12.50 14.73 -25.38
CA PRO A 127 -11.72 14.51 -24.19
C PRO A 127 -12.61 14.12 -22.99
N PRO A 128 -12.04 13.46 -21.97
CA PRO A 128 -12.74 13.19 -20.72
C PRO A 128 -13.20 14.50 -20.05
N GLY A 129 -14.31 14.43 -19.30
CA GLY A 129 -14.89 15.59 -18.58
C GLY A 129 -14.07 16.10 -17.40
N THR A 130 -12.83 15.64 -17.25
CA THR A 130 -11.89 16.04 -16.19
C THR A 130 -10.46 15.97 -16.70
N ASN A 131 -9.57 16.78 -16.13
CA ASN A 131 -8.14 16.74 -16.37
C ASN A 131 -7.39 15.80 -15.41
N ASN A 132 -8.08 15.12 -14.49
CA ASN A 132 -7.49 14.27 -13.45
C ASN A 132 -7.10 12.87 -13.95
N SER A 133 -6.35 12.82 -15.05
CA SER A 133 -5.83 11.58 -15.64
C SER A 133 -5.04 10.72 -14.64
N LEU A 134 -4.77 9.47 -15.00
CA LEU A 134 -3.92 8.59 -14.19
C LEU A 134 -2.56 9.22 -13.88
N SER A 135 -1.95 9.97 -14.82
CA SER A 135 -0.70 10.70 -14.58
C SER A 135 -0.82 11.74 -13.46
N VAL A 136 -1.95 12.47 -13.39
CA VAL A 136 -2.25 13.43 -12.32
C VAL A 136 -2.42 12.71 -10.98
N GLN A 137 -3.16 11.60 -10.96
CA GLN A 137 -3.37 10.81 -9.74
C GLN A 137 -2.05 10.25 -9.17
N LEU A 138 -1.15 9.79 -10.05
CA LEU A 138 0.20 9.38 -9.67
C LEU A 138 1.04 10.57 -9.15
N GLY A 139 0.82 11.77 -9.68
CA GLY A 139 1.40 13.02 -9.15
C GLY A 139 1.00 13.25 -7.70
N TRP A 140 -0.29 13.18 -7.39
CA TRP A 140 -0.79 13.32 -6.02
C TRP A 140 -0.21 12.26 -5.07
N PHE A 141 -0.07 11.01 -5.51
CA PHE A 141 0.57 9.98 -4.70
C PHE A 141 2.05 10.29 -4.42
N LYS A 142 2.78 10.83 -5.41
CA LYS A 142 4.17 11.28 -5.20
C LYS A 142 4.26 12.40 -4.16
N GLU A 143 3.32 13.34 -4.16
CA GLU A 143 3.23 14.41 -3.16
C GLU A 143 2.91 13.87 -1.76
N LEU A 144 2.10 12.81 -1.66
CA LEU A 144 1.77 12.18 -0.38
C LEU A 144 2.92 11.33 0.18
N LYS A 145 3.80 10.80 -0.68
CA LYS A 145 4.86 9.84 -0.33
C LYS A 145 5.76 10.28 0.85
N PRO A 146 6.25 11.53 0.94
CA PRO A 146 7.06 11.96 2.08
C PRO A 146 6.34 11.83 3.43
N SER A 147 5.02 12.01 3.46
CA SER A 147 4.20 11.90 4.67
C SER A 147 3.98 10.44 5.11
N LEU A 148 4.06 9.49 4.15
CA LEU A 148 3.95 8.05 4.41
C LEU A 148 5.28 7.46 4.90
N CYS A 149 6.40 7.97 4.38
CA CYS A 149 7.73 7.45 4.66
C CYS A 149 8.43 8.26 5.76
N LYS A 150 8.07 8.03 7.04
CA LYS A 150 8.70 8.72 8.19
C LYS A 150 10.16 8.34 8.44
N SER A 151 10.66 7.27 7.84
CA SER A 151 12.06 6.88 7.94
C SER A 151 12.65 6.58 6.57
N LYS A 152 13.82 7.15 6.28
CA LYS A 152 14.79 6.57 5.34
C LYS A 152 15.38 5.28 5.94
N LYS A 153 14.53 4.29 6.28
CA LYS A 153 14.99 2.95 6.62
C LYS A 153 15.09 2.19 5.31
N GLY A 154 16.33 1.91 4.92
CA GLY A 154 16.64 1.28 3.66
C GLY A 154 17.89 1.89 3.06
N PHE A 155 18.32 1.33 1.94
CA PHE A 155 19.46 1.81 1.20
C PHE A 155 19.27 3.25 0.73
N THR A 156 20.38 3.94 0.47
CA THR A 156 20.36 5.26 -0.13
C THR A 156 19.51 5.27 -1.41
N SER A 157 18.67 6.30 -1.57
CA SER A 157 17.84 6.47 -2.78
C SER A 157 18.54 7.26 -3.88
N ASP A 158 19.77 7.72 -3.62
CA ASP A 158 20.58 8.42 -4.61
C ASP A 158 21.10 7.40 -5.63
N LYS A 159 20.80 7.62 -6.92
CA LYS A 159 21.13 6.69 -8.01
C LYS A 159 22.65 6.52 -8.22
N ASN A 160 23.45 7.52 -7.89
CA ASN A 160 24.89 7.46 -8.03
C ASN A 160 25.55 6.78 -6.83
N GLU A 161 25.00 6.99 -5.64
CA GLU A 161 25.49 6.35 -4.42
C GLU A 161 25.05 4.89 -4.30
N ILE A 162 23.83 4.54 -4.72
CA ILE A 162 23.30 3.16 -4.59
C ILE A 162 24.08 2.14 -5.42
N LEU A 163 24.76 2.58 -6.49
CA LEU A 163 25.57 1.73 -7.36
C LEU A 163 27.03 1.59 -6.89
N LYS A 164 27.47 2.40 -5.93
CA LYS A 164 28.84 2.33 -5.41
C LYS A 164 28.99 1.20 -4.40
N ALA A 165 30.11 0.51 -4.46
CA ALA A 165 30.54 -0.38 -3.40
C ALA A 165 30.90 0.42 -2.13
N CYS A 166 30.51 -0.08 -0.96
CA CYS A 166 30.86 0.56 0.30
C CYS A 166 32.36 0.49 0.59
N CYS A 167 33.01 -0.62 0.25
CA CYS A 167 34.44 -0.84 0.41
C CYS A 167 35.16 -0.90 -0.95
N GLY A 168 36.24 -0.13 -1.10
CA GLY A 168 37.06 -0.16 -2.31
C GLY A 168 38.01 1.02 -2.42
N SER A 169 38.50 1.35 -3.61
CA SER A 169 39.66 2.24 -3.80
C SER A 169 39.40 3.49 -4.64
N ASN A 170 38.27 4.19 -4.42
CA ASN A 170 37.88 5.45 -5.07
C ASN A 170 37.86 5.42 -6.63
N ALA A 171 37.97 4.25 -7.24
CA ALA A 171 37.76 4.01 -8.66
C ALA A 171 36.28 4.24 -9.04
N PRO A 172 35.90 4.23 -10.33
CA PRO A 172 34.49 4.27 -10.72
C PRO A 172 33.66 3.23 -9.96
N TYR A 173 32.51 3.65 -9.43
CA TYR A 173 31.65 2.86 -8.53
C TYR A 173 32.32 2.36 -7.25
N ASN A 174 33.49 2.92 -6.89
CA ASN A 174 34.33 2.48 -5.78
C ASN A 174 34.81 1.02 -5.92
N VAL A 175 34.96 0.50 -7.15
CA VAL A 175 35.43 -0.88 -7.39
C VAL A 175 36.67 -0.88 -8.26
N ASP A 176 37.73 -1.57 -7.82
CA ASP A 176 38.95 -1.83 -8.59
C ASP A 176 39.32 -3.30 -8.46
N VAL A 177 39.27 -4.03 -9.58
CA VAL A 177 39.60 -5.45 -9.62
C VAL A 177 41.04 -5.77 -9.22
N LYS A 178 41.95 -4.79 -9.31
CA LYS A 178 43.36 -4.93 -8.89
C LYS A 178 43.59 -4.58 -7.43
N LYS A 179 42.61 -3.95 -6.76
CA LYS A 179 42.67 -3.51 -5.37
C LYS A 179 41.40 -3.92 -4.63
N PRO A 180 41.24 -5.22 -4.33
CA PRO A 180 40.06 -5.70 -3.63
C PRO A 180 39.97 -5.10 -2.22
N CYS A 181 38.76 -5.04 -1.69
CA CYS A 181 38.49 -4.59 -0.33
C CYS A 181 39.41 -5.30 0.68
N GLY A 182 39.94 -4.54 1.66
CA GLY A 182 40.86 -5.05 2.68
C GLY A 182 42.35 -4.97 2.29
N THR A 183 42.66 -4.54 1.07
CA THR A 183 44.03 -4.21 0.66
C THR A 183 44.40 -2.76 0.99
N ASN A 184 45.70 -2.45 1.01
CA ASN A 184 46.20 -1.12 1.33
C ASN A 184 45.69 -0.07 0.32
N GLY A 185 45.16 1.04 0.83
CA GLY A 185 44.58 2.13 0.03
C GLY A 185 43.10 1.96 -0.30
N THR A 186 42.42 0.95 0.27
CA THR A 186 40.96 0.86 0.25
C THR A 186 40.33 1.61 1.43
N THR A 187 39.11 2.12 1.23
CA THR A 187 38.29 2.79 2.25
C THR A 187 36.94 2.09 2.37
N VAL A 188 36.30 2.25 3.55
CA VAL A 188 34.93 1.81 3.80
C VAL A 188 34.04 3.04 3.95
N CYS A 189 32.84 2.98 3.38
CA CYS A 189 31.85 4.03 3.48
C CYS A 189 31.41 4.27 4.94
N SER A 190 30.91 5.46 5.24
CA SER A 190 30.58 5.87 6.61
C SER A 190 29.44 5.08 7.27
N ASP A 191 28.53 4.53 6.46
CA ASP A 191 27.39 3.75 6.96
C ASP A 191 27.07 2.58 6.00
N PRO A 192 27.67 1.39 6.23
CA PRO A 192 27.41 0.20 5.41
C PRO A 192 25.94 -0.24 5.41
N SER A 193 25.16 0.12 6.43
CA SER A 193 23.73 -0.24 6.51
C SER A 193 22.86 0.46 5.44
N LYS A 194 23.40 1.53 4.83
CA LYS A 194 22.75 2.29 3.76
C LYS A 194 23.19 1.90 2.35
N GLN A 195 24.12 0.94 2.21
CA GLN A 195 24.60 0.49 0.90
C GLN A 195 24.16 -0.94 0.59
N ILE A 196 23.87 -1.21 -0.68
CA ILE A 196 23.55 -2.57 -1.15
C ILE A 196 24.85 -3.34 -1.39
N ASN A 197 25.78 -2.70 -2.07
CA ASN A 197 27.01 -3.31 -2.55
C ASN A 197 28.14 -3.15 -1.52
N TRP A 198 28.78 -4.25 -1.14
CA TRP A 198 29.92 -4.25 -0.24
C TRP A 198 31.21 -3.90 -0.97
N ASP A 199 31.62 -4.66 -1.98
CA ASP A 199 32.96 -4.57 -2.59
C ASP A 199 32.99 -4.72 -4.12
N GLY A 200 31.84 -4.66 -4.77
CA GLY A 200 31.65 -4.91 -6.19
C GLY A 200 31.14 -6.31 -6.51
N ALA A 201 31.38 -7.29 -5.63
CA ALA A 201 30.97 -8.68 -5.81
C ALA A 201 29.96 -9.14 -4.76
N HIS A 202 30.13 -8.71 -3.51
CA HIS A 202 29.31 -9.12 -2.38
C HIS A 202 28.31 -8.03 -1.98
N LEU A 203 27.24 -8.46 -1.30
CA LEU A 203 26.28 -7.54 -0.71
C LEU A 203 26.68 -7.17 0.72
N THR A 204 26.19 -6.03 1.21
CA THR A 204 26.33 -5.70 2.63
C THR A 204 25.48 -6.63 3.50
N GLU A 205 25.80 -6.72 4.79
CA GLU A 205 24.99 -7.45 5.76
C GLU A 205 23.53 -6.97 5.78
N ALA A 206 23.31 -5.65 5.65
CA ALA A 206 21.96 -5.07 5.59
C ALA A 206 21.17 -5.58 4.37
N ALA A 207 21.83 -5.72 3.21
CA ALA A 207 21.22 -6.29 2.01
C ALA A 207 20.90 -7.77 2.17
N TYR A 208 21.83 -8.57 2.69
CA TYR A 208 21.57 -9.97 2.98
C TYR A 208 20.41 -10.15 3.97
N ARG A 209 20.37 -9.33 5.02
CA ARG A 209 19.29 -9.35 6.02
C ARG A 209 17.93 -9.04 5.39
N MET A 210 17.85 -8.04 4.53
CA MET A 210 16.61 -7.72 3.82
C MET A 210 16.14 -8.87 2.92
N ILE A 211 17.04 -9.48 2.16
CA ILE A 211 16.75 -10.64 1.30
C ILE A 211 16.26 -11.82 2.15
N ALA A 212 16.99 -12.16 3.21
CA ALA A 212 16.66 -13.27 4.09
C ALA A 212 15.29 -13.07 4.77
N LYS A 213 15.00 -11.87 5.29
CA LYS A 213 13.69 -11.55 5.86
C LYS A 213 12.59 -11.65 4.83
N GLY A 214 12.84 -11.17 3.62
CA GLY A 214 11.89 -11.28 2.52
C GLY A 214 11.50 -12.72 2.18
N LEU A 215 12.48 -13.62 2.15
CA LEU A 215 12.27 -15.05 1.84
C LEU A 215 11.65 -15.83 3.00
N VAL A 216 12.11 -15.58 4.23
CA VAL A 216 11.77 -16.38 5.42
C VAL A 216 10.54 -15.87 6.15
N GLU A 217 10.38 -14.55 6.26
CA GLU A 217 9.31 -13.91 7.02
C GLU A 217 8.29 -13.21 6.10
N GLY A 218 8.62 -13.05 4.82
CA GLY A 218 7.82 -12.36 3.82
C GLY A 218 7.23 -13.28 2.75
N PRO A 219 6.53 -12.70 1.76
CA PRO A 219 5.83 -13.46 0.73
C PRO A 219 6.70 -13.82 -0.48
N PHE A 220 8.03 -13.67 -0.42
CA PHE A 220 8.90 -13.80 -1.60
C PHE A 220 9.38 -15.23 -1.87
N ALA A 221 8.83 -16.23 -1.20
CA ALA A 221 9.03 -17.65 -1.48
C ALA A 221 7.68 -18.30 -1.85
N ASN A 222 7.68 -19.13 -2.89
CA ASN A 222 6.51 -19.92 -3.29
C ASN A 222 6.93 -21.38 -3.58
N PRO A 223 6.44 -22.37 -2.80
CA PRO A 223 5.58 -22.20 -1.62
C PRO A 223 6.29 -21.42 -0.50
N SER A 224 5.51 -20.79 0.38
CA SER A 224 6.07 -20.10 1.54
C SER A 224 6.95 -21.05 2.35
N LEU A 225 8.09 -20.55 2.83
CA LEU A 225 8.94 -21.32 3.73
C LEU A 225 8.17 -21.59 5.03
N LYS A 226 8.44 -22.75 5.64
CA LYS A 226 7.93 -23.04 6.98
C LYS A 226 8.41 -21.98 7.96
N THR A 227 7.54 -21.55 8.86
CA THR A 227 7.88 -20.54 9.87
C THR A 227 9.07 -21.00 10.70
N PRO A 228 10.19 -20.26 10.74
CA PRO A 228 11.36 -20.65 11.51
C PRO A 228 11.09 -20.52 13.03
N PRO A 229 11.82 -21.25 13.87
CA PRO A 229 11.71 -21.14 15.34
C PRO A 229 12.22 -19.79 15.88
N PHE A 230 13.03 -19.06 15.11
CA PHE A 230 13.61 -17.77 15.48
C PHE A 230 13.41 -16.74 14.39
N LYS A 231 13.21 -15.47 14.78
CA LYS A 231 13.17 -14.33 13.85
C LYS A 231 14.58 -13.88 13.48
N ILE A 232 14.74 -13.35 12.26
CA ILE A 232 15.99 -12.74 11.84
C ILE A 232 16.14 -11.42 12.62
N ALA A 233 17.27 -11.28 13.32
CA ALA A 233 17.57 -10.13 14.17
C ALA A 233 17.44 -8.80 13.41
N ALA A 234 17.21 -7.72 14.16
CA ALA A 234 17.16 -6.35 13.64
C ALA A 234 18.55 -5.73 13.50
#